data_AF-A0A6A6K905-F1
#
_entry.id   AF-A0A6A6K905-F1
#
_cell.length_a   1.000
_cell.length_b   1.000
_cell.length_c   1.000
_cell.angle_alpha   90.00
_cell.angle_beta   90.00
_cell.angle_gamma   90.00
#
_symmetry.space_group_name_H-M   'P 1'
#
loop_
_entity.id
_entity.type
_entity.pdbx_description
1 polymer ?
#
loop_
_entity_poly.entity_id
_entity_poly.type
_entity_poly.pdbx_seq_one_letter_code
_entity_poly.pdbx_strand_id
1 'polypeptide(L)'
;MGGISFQGDAFSSSGVLHLTKNGKDDNLTYSVGRAIYILPVHIWDGKTGNLTDFTSHFSLSPNSSTGSTENHIVAVEFDSYPNSWDPPYNHIGFSINSIESVAYCTWVGISPTGTVVNAWVSYDSTSRTLSVFVNSEGENLSLSHLVDLREVLPEWATIGISAATGASIELHSILSWEFYSSLEN
;
A
#
# COMPACT_ATOMS: atom_id res chain seq x y z
N MET A 1 -4.47 11.24 -16.75
CA MET A 1 -4.89 10.89 -15.37
C MET A 1 -5.21 12.17 -14.63
N GLY A 2 -6.48 12.59 -14.62
CA GLY A 2 -6.92 13.63 -13.68
C GLY A 2 -7.21 12.95 -12.33
N GLY A 3 -6.97 13.64 -11.22
CA GLY A 3 -7.32 13.12 -9.89
C GLY A 3 -6.19 12.48 -9.07
N ILE A 4 -4.95 12.45 -9.57
CA ILE A 4 -3.77 11.94 -8.83
C ILE A 4 -2.77 13.08 -8.60
N SER A 5 -2.28 13.21 -7.37
CA SER A 5 -1.16 14.07 -7.02
C SER A 5 0.09 13.23 -6.78
N PHE A 6 1.23 13.67 -7.31
CA PHE A 6 2.52 13.04 -7.05
C PHE A 6 3.30 13.79 -5.98
N GLN A 7 4.08 13.05 -5.19
CA GLN A 7 4.98 13.59 -4.17
C GLN A 7 6.31 12.84 -4.20
N GLY A 8 7.39 13.49 -3.76
CA GLY A 8 8.73 12.93 -3.84
C GLY A 8 9.16 12.72 -5.29
N ASP A 9 9.77 11.58 -5.57
CA ASP A 9 10.28 11.20 -6.88
C ASP A 9 9.23 10.58 -7.80
N ALA A 10 7.97 10.47 -7.36
CA ALA A 10 6.94 9.83 -8.17
C ALA A 10 6.53 10.69 -9.36
N PHE A 11 6.25 10.03 -10.49
CA PHE A 11 5.80 10.68 -11.71
C PHE A 11 5.03 9.69 -12.60
N SER A 12 4.37 10.20 -13.64
CA SER A 12 3.74 9.37 -14.67
C SER A 12 4.42 9.55 -16.02
N SER A 13 4.63 8.46 -16.75
CA SER A 13 5.11 8.49 -18.14
C SER A 13 4.39 7.43 -18.96
N SER A 14 3.92 7.79 -20.16
CA SER A 14 3.26 6.85 -21.08
C SER A 14 2.12 6.01 -20.46
N GLY A 15 1.39 6.56 -19.49
CA GLY A 15 0.29 5.87 -18.81
C GLY A 15 0.70 4.93 -17.67
N VAL A 16 1.99 4.87 -17.32
CA VAL A 16 2.53 4.12 -16.18
C VAL A 16 2.85 5.09 -15.05
N LEU A 17 2.52 4.73 -13.81
CA LEU A 17 2.97 5.48 -12.63
C LEU A 17 4.29 4.88 -12.14
N HIS A 18 5.31 5.70 -12.00
CA HIS A 18 6.59 5.33 -11.39
C HIS A 18 6.66 5.96 -10.02
N LEU A 19 6.86 5.14 -8.98
CA LEU A 19 6.91 5.61 -7.59
C LEU A 19 8.33 5.92 -7.12
N THR A 20 9.33 5.47 -7.89
CA THR A 20 10.76 5.71 -7.65
C THR A 20 11.40 6.17 -8.95
N LYS A 21 12.57 6.83 -8.85
CA LYS A 21 13.35 7.26 -10.02
C LYS A 21 13.62 6.07 -10.93
N ASN A 22 13.63 6.32 -12.24
CA ASN A 22 13.95 5.30 -13.25
C ASN A 22 14.84 5.83 -14.39
N GLY A 23 15.35 7.06 -14.29
CA GLY A 23 16.15 7.67 -15.33
C GLY A 23 17.49 6.98 -15.49
N LYS A 24 17.94 6.84 -16.75
CA LYS A 24 19.21 6.19 -17.09
C LYS A 24 20.43 6.84 -16.42
N ASP A 25 20.36 8.15 -16.17
CA ASP A 25 21.42 8.95 -15.57
C ASP A 25 21.12 9.32 -14.09
N ASP A 26 20.02 8.81 -13.53
CA ASP A 26 19.63 9.09 -12.15
C ASP A 26 20.36 8.17 -11.17
N ASN A 27 20.62 8.68 -9.96
CA ASN A 27 20.89 7.80 -8.83
C ASN A 27 19.56 7.18 -8.36
N LEU A 28 19.41 5.88 -8.58
CA LEU A 28 18.19 5.11 -8.27
C LEU A 28 18.15 4.59 -6.83
N THR A 29 19.21 4.80 -6.05
CA THR A 29 19.23 4.49 -4.61
C THR A 29 18.56 5.60 -3.81
N TYR A 30 17.99 5.23 -2.66
CA TYR A 30 17.34 6.16 -1.72
C TYR A 30 16.25 7.04 -2.38
N SER A 31 15.55 6.50 -3.37
CA SER A 31 14.43 7.17 -4.02
C SER A 31 13.16 6.91 -3.24
N VAL A 32 12.32 7.94 -3.09
CA VAL A 32 11.03 7.82 -2.39
C VAL A 32 9.99 8.63 -3.14
N GLY A 33 8.84 8.04 -3.43
CA GLY A 33 7.75 8.75 -4.08
C GLY A 33 6.38 8.18 -3.74
N ARG A 34 5.36 9.05 -3.89
CA ARG A 34 3.96 8.74 -3.63
C ARG A 34 3.06 9.24 -4.74
N ALA A 35 2.03 8.47 -5.06
CA ALA A 35 0.91 8.87 -5.89
C ALA A 35 -0.37 8.77 -5.05
N ILE A 36 -1.07 9.88 -4.84
CA ILE A 36 -2.26 9.94 -3.99
C ILE A 36 -3.49 10.37 -4.80
N TYR A 37 -4.64 9.78 -4.52
CA TYR A 37 -5.91 10.29 -5.02
C TYR A 37 -6.24 11.60 -4.32
N ILE A 38 -6.56 12.65 -5.08
CA ILE A 38 -6.61 14.02 -4.54
C ILE A 38 -7.86 14.30 -3.70
N LEU A 39 -8.91 13.51 -3.83
CA LEU A 39 -10.13 13.67 -3.06
C LEU A 39 -10.09 12.69 -1.88
N PRO A 40 -10.22 13.17 -0.63
CA PRO A 40 -10.41 12.30 0.52
C PRO A 40 -11.61 11.37 0.32
N VAL A 41 -11.48 10.15 0.80
CA VAL A 41 -12.54 9.14 0.79
C VAL A 41 -13.15 9.08 2.19
N HIS A 42 -14.47 9.12 2.24
CA HIS A 42 -15.23 8.93 3.47
C HIS A 42 -15.18 7.44 3.86
N ILE A 43 -14.39 7.11 4.88
CA ILE A 43 -14.15 5.73 5.33
C ILE A 43 -15.28 5.26 6.24
N TRP A 44 -15.73 6.11 7.16
CA TRP A 44 -16.82 5.79 8.07
C TRP A 44 -17.51 7.06 8.55
N ASP A 45 -18.78 6.94 8.93
CA ASP A 45 -19.59 8.05 9.45
C ASP A 45 -19.71 7.94 10.98
N GLY A 46 -19.24 8.97 11.69
CA GLY A 46 -19.20 8.99 13.15
C GLY A 46 -20.56 9.14 13.84
N LYS A 47 -21.61 9.53 13.10
CA LYS A 47 -22.96 9.70 13.65
C LYS A 47 -23.76 8.40 13.62
N THR A 48 -23.58 7.62 12.57
CA THR A 48 -24.30 6.37 12.30
C THR A 48 -23.49 5.14 12.69
N GLY A 49 -22.16 5.26 12.74
CA GLY A 49 -21.24 4.14 12.93
C GLY A 49 -21.07 3.27 11.69
N ASN A 50 -21.67 3.66 10.56
CA ASN A 50 -21.56 2.95 9.27
C ASN A 50 -20.13 3.05 8.73
N LEU A 51 -19.64 1.95 8.17
CA LEU A 51 -18.27 1.79 7.69
C LEU A 51 -18.32 1.37 6.21
N THR A 52 -17.42 1.92 5.40
CA THR A 52 -17.35 1.60 3.98
C THR A 52 -16.62 0.30 3.71
N ASP A 53 -17.07 -0.45 2.70
CA ASP A 53 -16.21 -1.44 2.05
C ASP A 53 -15.33 -0.70 1.03
N PHE A 54 -14.04 -1.07 0.92
CA PHE A 54 -13.18 -0.55 -0.13
C PHE A 54 -12.15 -1.57 -0.64
N THR A 55 -11.61 -1.32 -1.84
CA THR A 55 -10.51 -2.09 -2.42
C THR A 55 -9.34 -1.16 -2.78
N SER A 56 -8.11 -1.40 -2.29
CA SER A 56 -6.97 -0.47 -2.50
C SER A 56 -5.55 -1.04 -2.41
N HIS A 57 -4.63 -0.66 -3.30
CA HIS A 57 -3.21 -1.08 -3.29
C HIS A 57 -2.29 -0.02 -2.64
N PHE A 58 -1.19 -0.41 -1.95
CA PHE A 58 -0.37 0.50 -1.14
C PHE A 58 0.97 -0.11 -0.63
N SER A 59 1.79 0.74 0.03
CA SER A 59 2.95 0.51 0.94
C SER A 59 3.37 1.88 1.56
N LEU A 60 4.15 1.95 2.65
CA LEU A 60 4.48 3.19 3.39
C LEU A 60 5.94 3.28 3.89
N SER A 61 6.39 4.51 4.19
CA SER A 61 7.51 4.82 5.09
C SER A 61 7.21 6.14 5.81
N PRO A 62 7.38 6.24 7.14
CA PRO A 62 8.39 7.20 7.64
C PRO A 62 8.92 6.90 9.06
N ASN A 63 9.89 7.72 9.50
CA ASN A 63 10.28 7.96 10.89
C ASN A 63 9.11 8.46 11.77
N SER A 64 8.03 7.69 11.93
CA SER A 64 7.10 7.86 13.03
C SER A 64 7.57 7.00 14.20
N SER A 65 7.26 7.43 15.43
CA SER A 65 7.36 6.55 16.59
C SER A 65 6.54 5.30 16.29
N THR A 66 7.24 4.17 16.11
CA THR A 66 6.66 2.85 15.81
C THR A 66 5.49 2.57 16.76
N GLY A 67 4.30 2.33 16.22
CA GLY A 67 3.12 1.96 17.00
C GLY A 67 2.32 3.12 17.63
N SER A 68 2.60 4.38 17.27
CA SER A 68 1.77 5.50 17.76
C SER A 68 0.38 5.50 17.12
N THR A 69 -0.68 5.56 17.93
CA THR A 69 -2.07 5.70 17.46
C THR A 69 -2.34 7.01 16.73
N GLU A 70 -1.50 8.02 16.92
CA GLU A 70 -1.57 9.32 16.23
C GLU A 70 -1.14 9.23 14.75
N ASN A 71 -0.60 8.08 14.31
CA ASN A 71 -0.17 7.92 12.93
C ASN A 71 -1.38 7.89 11.98
N HIS A 72 -2.49 7.26 12.40
CA HIS A 72 -3.71 7.10 11.61
C HIS A 72 -3.47 6.50 10.22
N ILE A 73 -2.74 5.40 10.16
CA ILE A 73 -2.41 4.75 8.91
C ILE A 73 -2.66 3.25 8.98
N VAL A 74 -3.24 2.72 7.91
CA VAL A 74 -3.25 1.31 7.55
C VAL A 74 -2.43 1.16 6.27
N ALA A 75 -1.67 0.08 6.15
CA ALA A 75 -0.85 -0.36 5.02
C ALA A 75 -1.11 -1.83 4.67
N VAL A 76 -1.09 -2.17 3.37
CA VAL A 76 -0.62 -3.47 2.88
C VAL A 76 0.75 -3.16 2.34
N GLU A 77 1.74 -3.96 2.70
CA GLU A 77 3.09 -3.81 2.20
C GLU A 77 3.49 -4.99 1.34
N PHE A 78 4.28 -4.70 0.32
CA PHE A 78 4.95 -5.68 -0.53
C PHE A 78 6.44 -5.48 -0.30
N ASP A 79 6.96 -6.11 0.75
CA ASP A 79 8.31 -5.87 1.23
C ASP A 79 9.32 -6.83 0.58
N SER A 80 10.28 -6.24 -0.13
CA SER A 80 11.34 -6.92 -0.86
C SER A 80 12.67 -6.98 -0.10
N TYR A 81 12.74 -6.42 1.12
CA TYR A 81 13.97 -6.31 1.90
C TYR A 81 13.76 -6.55 3.41
N PRO A 82 14.28 -7.65 3.98
CA PRO A 82 14.08 -7.95 5.40
C PRO A 82 14.95 -7.04 6.29
N ASN A 83 14.34 -6.05 6.93
CA ASN A 83 14.93 -5.28 8.03
C ASN A 83 14.87 -6.05 9.36
N SER A 84 15.38 -5.43 10.44
CA SER A 84 15.44 -6.07 11.76
C SER A 84 14.07 -6.31 12.43
N TRP A 85 13.03 -5.61 11.97
CA TRP A 85 11.64 -5.77 12.43
C TRP A 85 10.85 -6.73 11.53
N ASP A 86 11.43 -7.20 10.44
CA ASP A 86 10.76 -8.06 9.47
C ASP A 86 11.04 -9.54 9.73
N PRO A 87 10.18 -10.44 9.21
CA PRO A 87 10.58 -11.82 8.99
C PRO A 87 11.85 -11.88 8.12
N PRO A 88 12.67 -12.96 8.22
CA PRO A 88 13.94 -13.07 7.51
C PRO A 88 13.79 -13.39 6.01
N TYR A 89 12.72 -12.92 5.39
CA TYR A 89 12.34 -13.13 3.99
C TYR A 89 11.42 -12.02 3.49
N ASN A 90 11.36 -11.86 2.17
CA ASN A 90 10.44 -10.96 1.50
C ASN A 90 9.00 -11.38 1.80
N HIS A 91 8.14 -10.42 2.07
CA HIS A 91 6.81 -10.71 2.58
C HIS A 91 5.78 -9.71 2.10
N ILE A 92 4.52 -10.15 2.13
CA ILE A 92 3.37 -9.26 2.05
C ILE A 92 2.79 -9.16 3.45
N GLY A 93 2.46 -7.96 3.90
CA GLY A 93 2.04 -7.74 5.27
C GLY A 93 0.99 -6.64 5.42
N PHE A 94 0.37 -6.59 6.59
CA PHE A 94 -0.52 -5.48 6.99
C PHE A 94 0.17 -4.64 8.06
N SER A 95 0.38 -3.37 7.76
CA SER A 95 1.03 -2.42 8.66
C SER A 95 -0.03 -1.46 9.24
N ILE A 96 -0.23 -1.48 10.56
CA ILE A 96 -1.26 -0.65 11.24
C ILE A 96 -0.56 0.25 12.24
N ASN A 97 -0.52 1.56 11.96
CA ASN A 97 0.16 2.58 12.76
C ASN A 97 1.67 2.30 13.05
N SER A 98 2.23 1.28 12.42
CA SER A 98 3.61 0.81 12.57
C SER A 98 4.09 0.28 11.22
N ILE A 99 5.41 0.25 11.03
CA ILE A 99 6.06 -0.43 9.91
C ILE A 99 6.23 -1.93 10.17
N GLU A 100 6.18 -2.35 11.44
CA GLU A 100 6.16 -3.77 11.77
C GLU A 100 4.75 -4.32 11.51
N SER A 101 4.68 -5.28 10.57
CA SER A 101 3.43 -5.89 10.15
C SER A 101 2.71 -6.64 11.29
N VAL A 102 1.42 -6.37 11.46
CA VAL A 102 0.55 -7.09 12.42
C VAL A 102 0.17 -8.49 11.94
N ALA A 103 0.26 -8.74 10.64
CA ALA A 103 0.14 -10.06 10.02
C ALA A 103 0.88 -10.03 8.67
N TYR A 104 1.49 -11.15 8.31
CA TYR A 104 2.27 -11.26 7.07
C TYR A 104 2.29 -12.69 6.54
N CYS A 105 2.66 -12.81 5.27
CA CYS A 105 2.93 -14.09 4.59
C CYS A 105 4.13 -13.95 3.65
N THR A 106 4.86 -15.04 3.44
CA THR A 106 6.00 -15.04 2.53
C THR A 106 5.60 -14.66 1.11
N TRP A 107 6.29 -13.67 0.54
CA TRP A 107 6.08 -13.26 -0.85
C TRP A 107 7.00 -14.04 -1.76
N VAL A 108 6.41 -15.05 -2.40
CA VAL A 108 7.07 -15.95 -3.35
C VAL A 108 6.92 -15.44 -4.79
N GLY A 109 7.89 -15.72 -5.66
CA GLY A 109 7.80 -15.40 -7.10
C GLY A 109 8.33 -14.03 -7.55
N ILE A 110 9.21 -13.37 -6.78
CA ILE A 110 9.88 -12.13 -7.22
C ILE A 110 10.95 -12.49 -8.27
N SER A 111 10.67 -12.22 -9.55
CA SER A 111 11.67 -12.41 -10.60
C SER A 111 12.67 -11.25 -10.64
N PRO A 112 14.00 -11.52 -10.69
CA PRO A 112 15.01 -10.50 -10.93
C PRO A 112 14.86 -9.76 -12.26
N THR A 113 14.12 -10.33 -13.23
CA THR A 113 13.85 -9.71 -14.53
C THR A 113 12.51 -8.94 -14.56
N GLY A 114 11.82 -8.87 -13.42
CA GLY A 114 10.48 -8.29 -13.29
C GLY A 114 9.39 -9.31 -13.60
N THR A 115 8.49 -9.52 -12.64
CA THR A 115 7.20 -10.22 -12.84
C THR A 115 6.09 -9.19 -12.65
N VAL A 116 5.08 -9.19 -13.51
CA VAL A 116 3.88 -8.40 -13.26
C VAL A 116 3.09 -9.08 -12.14
N VAL A 117 2.85 -8.35 -11.06
CA VAL A 117 2.08 -8.82 -9.92
C VAL A 117 0.72 -8.12 -9.92
N ASN A 118 -0.34 -8.91 -9.94
CA ASN A 118 -1.70 -8.41 -9.73
C ASN A 118 -2.07 -8.60 -8.28
N ALA A 119 -2.61 -7.57 -7.64
CA ALA A 119 -3.10 -7.65 -6.27
C ALA A 119 -4.55 -7.17 -6.20
N TRP A 120 -5.25 -7.55 -5.14
CA TRP A 120 -6.58 -7.05 -4.81
C TRP A 120 -6.64 -6.98 -3.31
N VAL A 121 -6.67 -5.77 -2.79
CA VAL A 121 -6.92 -5.57 -1.36
C VAL A 121 -8.39 -5.30 -1.21
N SER A 122 -9.07 -5.90 -0.26
CA SER A 122 -10.46 -5.60 0.05
C SER A 122 -10.65 -5.42 1.55
N TYR A 123 -11.61 -4.58 1.91
CA TYR A 123 -12.10 -4.44 3.26
C TYR A 123 -13.59 -4.75 3.30
N ASP A 124 -13.97 -5.72 4.12
CA ASP A 124 -15.37 -6.04 4.43
C ASP A 124 -15.71 -5.43 5.78
N SER A 125 -16.54 -4.40 5.77
CA SER A 125 -17.00 -3.65 6.93
C SER A 125 -17.91 -4.44 7.86
N THR A 126 -18.63 -5.45 7.34
CA THR A 126 -19.51 -6.31 8.15
C THR A 126 -18.68 -7.26 9.00
N SER A 127 -17.67 -7.90 8.40
CA SER A 127 -16.77 -8.79 9.13
C SER A 127 -15.59 -8.05 9.78
N ARG A 128 -15.35 -6.79 9.41
CA ARG A 128 -14.17 -5.96 9.78
C ARG A 128 -12.86 -6.60 9.35
N THR A 129 -12.84 -7.18 8.16
CA THR A 129 -11.70 -7.95 7.66
C THR A 129 -11.02 -7.22 6.52
N LEU A 130 -9.75 -6.87 6.72
CA LEU A 130 -8.85 -6.45 5.66
C LEU A 130 -8.22 -7.69 5.03
N SER A 131 -8.29 -7.81 3.70
CA SER A 131 -7.73 -8.93 2.95
C SER A 131 -6.88 -8.42 1.79
N VAL A 132 -5.85 -9.19 1.44
CA VAL A 132 -5.12 -9.03 0.18
C VAL A 132 -5.06 -10.38 -0.52
N PHE A 133 -5.40 -10.38 -1.80
CA PHE A 133 -5.17 -11.49 -2.73
C PHE A 133 -4.13 -11.04 -3.74
N VAL A 134 -3.16 -11.90 -4.03
CA VAL A 134 -2.06 -11.62 -4.96
C VAL A 134 -1.93 -12.77 -5.94
N ASN A 135 -1.86 -12.42 -7.21
CA ASN A 135 -1.59 -13.33 -8.31
C ASN A 135 -0.28 -12.89 -8.98
N SER A 136 0.73 -13.74 -8.87
CA SER A 136 2.01 -13.64 -9.58
C SER A 136 2.15 -14.86 -10.50
N GLU A 137 2.97 -14.78 -11.54
CA GLU A 137 3.15 -15.89 -12.49
C GLU A 137 3.57 -17.19 -11.77
N GLY A 138 2.60 -18.09 -11.62
CA GLY A 138 2.78 -19.41 -11.00
C GLY A 138 2.23 -19.57 -9.58
N GLU A 139 1.88 -18.49 -8.88
CA GLU A 139 1.48 -18.56 -7.46
C GLU A 139 0.36 -17.58 -7.10
N ASN A 140 -0.59 -18.09 -6.31
CA ASN A 140 -1.69 -17.33 -5.71
C ASN A 140 -1.46 -17.26 -4.20
N LEU A 141 -1.55 -16.07 -3.66
CA LEU A 141 -1.37 -15.81 -2.24
C LEU A 141 -2.56 -15.02 -1.70
N SER A 142 -2.96 -15.32 -0.47
CA SER A 142 -3.99 -14.57 0.23
C SER A 142 -3.63 -14.39 1.69
N LEU A 143 -3.87 -13.19 2.23
CA LEU A 143 -3.72 -12.86 3.64
C LEU A 143 -4.95 -12.07 4.09
N SER A 144 -5.41 -12.32 5.31
CA SER A 144 -6.54 -11.61 5.92
C SER A 144 -6.26 -11.28 7.38
N HIS A 145 -6.78 -10.15 7.85
CA HIS A 145 -6.62 -9.68 9.22
C HIS A 145 -7.87 -8.94 9.68
N LEU A 146 -8.28 -9.22 10.92
CA LEU A 146 -9.41 -8.56 11.55
C LEU A 146 -8.95 -7.20 12.08
N VAL A 147 -9.48 -6.11 11.52
CA VAL A 147 -9.20 -4.73 11.94
C VAL A 147 -10.45 -3.88 11.80
N ASP A 148 -10.80 -3.16 12.86
CA ASP A 148 -11.84 -2.15 12.82
C ASP A 148 -11.23 -0.81 12.39
N LEU A 149 -11.49 -0.37 11.15
CA LEU A 149 -10.84 0.83 10.62
C LEU A 149 -11.27 2.11 11.35
N ARG A 150 -12.39 2.10 12.06
CA ARG A 150 -12.87 3.22 12.89
C ARG A 150 -11.96 3.47 14.09
N GLU A 151 -11.25 2.44 14.54
CA GLU A 151 -10.31 2.53 15.66
C GLU A 151 -8.93 3.05 15.22
N VAL A 152 -8.68 3.13 13.91
CA VAL A 152 -7.36 3.47 13.35
C VAL A 152 -7.40 4.77 12.56
N LEU A 153 -8.35 4.89 11.63
CA LEU A 153 -8.43 5.99 10.66
C LEU A 153 -9.48 7.02 11.08
N PRO A 154 -9.27 8.32 10.77
CA PRO A 154 -10.34 9.32 10.83
C PRO A 154 -11.46 9.00 9.83
N GLU A 155 -12.61 9.67 9.99
CA GLU A 155 -13.77 9.53 9.09
C GLU A 155 -13.39 9.75 7.61
N TRP A 156 -12.43 10.64 7.33
CA TRP A 156 -11.95 10.94 5.98
C TRP A 156 -10.47 10.63 5.84
N ALA A 157 -10.12 9.77 4.89
CA ALA A 157 -8.74 9.37 4.63
C ALA A 157 -8.33 9.62 3.18
N THR A 158 -7.02 9.75 2.95
CA THR A 158 -6.45 9.78 1.59
C THR A 158 -6.04 8.38 1.19
N ILE A 159 -6.32 8.00 -0.05
CA ILE A 159 -5.87 6.75 -0.63
C ILE A 159 -4.70 7.01 -1.57
N GLY A 160 -3.65 6.20 -1.50
CA GLY A 160 -2.49 6.34 -2.38
C GLY A 160 -1.52 5.18 -2.29
N ILE A 161 -0.50 5.25 -3.15
CA ILE A 161 0.55 4.25 -3.27
C ILE A 161 1.89 4.95 -3.04
N SER A 162 2.77 4.32 -2.25
CA SER A 162 4.16 4.75 -2.04
C SER A 162 5.10 3.63 -2.41
N ALA A 163 6.33 4.00 -2.77
CA ALA A 163 7.44 3.08 -2.77
C ALA A 163 8.73 3.79 -2.39
N ALA A 164 9.74 3.00 -2.00
CA ALA A 164 11.06 3.49 -1.66
C ALA A 164 12.12 2.52 -2.17
N THR A 165 13.32 3.02 -2.47
CA THR A 165 14.52 2.20 -2.62
C THR A 165 15.50 2.49 -1.49
N GLY A 166 16.34 1.50 -1.17
CA GLY A 166 17.45 1.65 -0.23
C GLY A 166 18.79 1.78 -0.96
N ALA A 167 19.84 1.17 -0.40
CA ALA A 167 21.11 0.99 -1.09
C ALA A 167 21.00 0.04 -2.29
N SER A 168 20.05 -0.90 -2.24
CA SER A 168 19.65 -1.75 -3.36
C SER A 168 18.60 -1.04 -4.22
N ILE A 169 18.65 -1.28 -5.52
CA ILE A 169 17.76 -0.65 -6.50
C ILE A 169 16.70 -1.64 -6.93
N GLU A 170 15.46 -1.17 -6.97
CA GLU A 170 14.32 -1.81 -7.59
C GLU A 170 13.41 -0.73 -8.20
N LEU A 171 12.73 -1.07 -9.28
CA LEU A 171 11.84 -0.13 -9.96
C LEU A 171 10.39 -0.44 -9.62
N HIS A 172 9.71 0.53 -9.02
CA HIS A 172 8.32 0.40 -8.61
C HIS A 172 7.41 1.10 -9.62
N SER A 173 6.78 0.31 -10.48
CA SER A 173 5.87 0.81 -11.52
C SER A 173 4.48 0.22 -11.38
N ILE A 174 3.46 1.08 -11.41
CA ILE A 174 2.05 0.71 -11.39
C ILE A 174 1.50 0.86 -12.80
N LEU A 175 1.10 -0.28 -13.39
CA LEU A 175 0.59 -0.35 -14.76
C LEU A 175 -0.89 0.08 -14.84
N SER A 176 -1.64 -0.16 -13.78
CA SER A 176 -3.05 0.20 -13.65
C SER A 176 -3.44 0.23 -12.17
N TRP A 177 -4.35 1.11 -11.81
CA TRP A 177 -4.86 1.25 -10.45
C TRP A 177 -6.33 1.65 -10.48
N GLU A 178 -7.16 0.92 -9.75
CA GLU A 178 -8.57 1.21 -9.55
C GLU A 178 -8.91 1.21 -8.05
N PHE A 179 -9.87 2.04 -7.67
CA PHE A 179 -10.38 2.14 -6.30
C PHE A 179 -11.89 2.31 -6.32
N TYR A 180 -12.59 1.55 -5.49
CA TYR A 180 -14.03 1.62 -5.31
C TYR A 180 -14.34 1.64 -3.82
N SER A 181 -15.32 2.47 -3.42
CA SER A 181 -15.86 2.54 -2.06
C SER A 181 -17.38 2.66 -2.12
N SER A 182 -18.08 2.02 -1.20
CA SER A 182 -19.54 1.89 -1.19
C SER A 182 -20.28 2.88 -0.29
N LEU A 183 -19.56 3.73 0.46
CA LEU A 183 -20.21 4.73 1.32
C LEU A 183 -20.68 5.88 0.44
N GLU A 184 -22.01 6.01 0.31
CA GLU A 184 -22.60 7.17 -0.36
C GLU A 184 -22.30 8.44 0.46
N ASN A 185 -21.86 9.51 -0.22
CA ASN A 185 -21.66 10.84 0.37
C ASN A 185 -22.98 11.48 0.80
#